data_AF-A0A498DUL3-F1
#
_entry.id   AF-A0A498DUL3-F1
#
_cell.length_a   1.000
_cell.length_b   1.000
_cell.length_c   1.000
_cell.angle_alpha   90.00
_cell.angle_beta   90.00
_cell.angle_gamma   90.00
#
_symmetry.space_group_name_H-M   'P 1'
#
loop_
_entity.id
_entity.type
_entity.pdbx_description
1 polymer ?
#
loop_
_entity_poly.entity_id
_entity_poly.type
_entity_poly.pdbx_seq_one_letter_code
_entity_poly.pdbx_strand_id
1 'polypeptide(L)'
;MADAMIRVPAHVRDRLAVLAEAQDTSIRSLIQDFAESTFTQEELDASAERAKTYLSTYLGVDVTPAEEEAIQRKMDALEAADAVACADDTEAAEKPADAPSTPPDAAAA
;
A
#
# COMPACT_ATOMS: atom_id res chain seq x y z
N MET A 1 16.96 10.94 23.19
CA MET A 1 16.31 10.18 22.09
C MET A 1 17.35 9.22 21.55
N ALA A 2 17.16 7.91 21.70
CA ALA A 2 18.15 6.93 21.28
C ALA A 2 18.06 6.74 19.76
N ASP A 3 19.14 7.02 19.05
CA ASP A 3 19.23 6.74 17.61
C ASP A 3 19.56 5.24 17.46
N ALA A 4 18.74 4.51 16.70
CA ALA A 4 18.89 3.07 16.49
C ALA A 4 19.34 2.81 15.05
N MET A 5 20.42 2.07 14.86
CA MET A 5 20.88 1.68 13.52
C MET A 5 20.20 0.39 13.08
N ILE A 6 19.25 0.51 12.15
CA ILE A 6 18.60 -0.62 11.49
C ILE A 6 19.35 -0.93 10.19
N ARG A 7 19.84 -2.16 10.05
CA ARG A 7 20.45 -2.60 8.78
C ARG A 7 19.35 -3.06 7.83
N VAL A 8 19.21 -2.35 6.72
CA VAL A 8 18.30 -2.68 5.63
C VAL A 8 19.08 -3.08 4.38
N PRO A 9 18.59 -4.04 3.59
CA PRO A 9 19.14 -4.34 2.26
C PRO A 9 19.10 -3.11 1.35
N ALA A 10 20.06 -3.01 0.42
CA ALA A 10 20.19 -1.86 -0.48
C ALA A 10 18.90 -1.58 -1.29
N HIS A 11 18.27 -2.62 -1.82
CA HIS A 11 17.02 -2.49 -2.59
C HIS A 11 15.86 -1.88 -1.77
N VAL A 12 15.79 -2.20 -0.47
CA VAL A 12 14.76 -1.64 0.43
C VAL A 12 15.03 -0.17 0.68
N ARG A 13 16.29 0.20 0.97
CA ARG A 13 16.69 1.60 1.16
C ARG A 13 16.37 2.42 -0.09
N ASP A 14 16.70 1.91 -1.27
CA ASP A 14 16.49 2.63 -2.52
C ASP A 14 14.99 2.81 -2.80
N ARG A 15 14.15 1.81 -2.47
CA ARG A 15 12.69 1.94 -2.54
C ARG A 15 12.16 2.99 -1.55
N LEU A 16 12.66 3.00 -0.31
CA LEU A 16 12.28 3.99 0.70
C LEU A 16 12.68 5.41 0.30
N ALA A 17 13.82 5.56 -0.39
CA ALA A 17 14.25 6.86 -0.92
C ALA A 17 13.24 7.41 -1.93
N VAL A 18 12.80 6.58 -2.89
CA VAL A 18 11.77 6.97 -3.87
C VAL A 18 10.45 7.35 -3.19
N LEU A 19 10.03 6.59 -2.18
CA LEU A 19 8.79 6.89 -1.44
C LEU A 19 8.90 8.19 -0.63
N ALA A 20 10.07 8.45 -0.03
CA ALA A 20 10.31 9.67 0.71
C ALA A 20 10.33 10.90 -0.21
N GLU A 21 10.95 10.80 -1.39
CA GLU A 21 10.92 11.84 -2.42
C GLU A 21 9.50 12.12 -2.92
N ALA A 22 8.70 11.08 -3.16
CA ALA A 22 7.31 11.24 -3.59
C ALA A 22 6.41 11.93 -2.54
N GLN A 23 6.80 11.90 -1.27
CA GLN A 23 6.07 12.49 -0.15
C GLN A 23 6.77 13.76 0.41
N ASP A 24 7.79 14.29 -0.29
CA ASP A 24 8.59 15.44 0.13
C ASP A 24 9.11 15.33 1.59
N THR A 25 9.43 14.11 2.02
CA THR A 25 9.83 13.80 3.39
C THR A 25 11.21 13.13 3.44
N SER A 26 11.76 12.96 4.64
CA SER A 26 12.99 12.21 4.83
C SER A 26 12.69 10.73 5.09
N ILE A 27 13.60 9.82 4.71
CA ILE A 27 13.46 8.37 4.98
C ILE A 27 13.22 8.12 6.49
N ARG A 28 13.89 8.88 7.35
CA ARG A 28 13.69 8.80 8.80
C ARG A 28 12.27 9.16 9.20
N SER A 29 11.74 10.29 8.72
CA SER A 29 10.38 10.73 9.01
C SER A 29 9.38 9.73 8.45
N LEU A 30 9.56 9.26 7.21
CA LEU A 30 8.70 8.24 6.61
C LEU A 30 8.62 6.97 7.47
N ILE A 31 9.75 6.49 7.99
CA ILE A 31 9.78 5.31 8.87
C ILE A 31 9.12 5.61 10.22
N GLN A 32 9.33 6.82 10.75
CA GLN A 32 8.69 7.24 12.00
C GLN A 32 7.18 7.33 11.84
N ASP A 33 6.71 8.04 10.81
CA ASP A 33 5.30 8.18 10.47
C ASP A 33 4.67 6.80 10.20
N PHE A 34 5.40 5.91 9.53
CA PHE A 34 4.97 4.53 9.32
C PHE A 34 4.86 3.75 10.63
N ALA A 35 5.83 3.88 11.54
CA ALA A 35 5.78 3.21 12.84
C ALA A 35 4.68 3.78 13.76
N GLU A 36 4.37 5.07 13.64
CA GLU A 36 3.31 5.72 14.41
C GLU A 36 1.91 5.42 13.85
N SER A 37 1.79 5.20 12.54
CA SER A 37 0.51 4.92 11.86
C SER A 37 0.20 3.44 11.70
N THR A 38 1.22 2.58 11.61
CA THR A 38 1.05 1.14 11.45
C THR A 38 0.89 0.49 12.81
N PHE A 39 -0.35 0.43 13.28
CA PHE A 39 -0.71 -0.28 14.50
C PHE A 39 -0.48 -1.79 14.32
N THR A 40 -0.03 -2.44 15.39
CA THR A 40 -0.04 -3.90 15.47
C THR A 40 -1.48 -4.42 15.65
N GLN A 41 -1.74 -5.71 15.36
CA GLN A 41 -3.08 -6.27 15.54
C GLN A 41 -3.60 -6.13 16.97
N GLU A 42 -2.73 -6.30 17.98
CA GLU A 42 -3.11 -6.13 19.38
C GLU A 42 -3.50 -4.67 19.71
N GLU A 43 -2.83 -3.70 19.10
CA GLU A 43 -3.15 -2.28 19.27
C GLU A 43 -4.42 -1.87 18.51
N LEU A 44 -4.69 -2.50 17.37
CA LEU A 44 -5.95 -2.36 16.65
C LEU A 44 -7.12 -2.88 17.47
N ASP A 45 -7.00 -4.06 18.06
CA ASP A 45 -8.04 -4.64 18.94
C ASP A 45 -8.28 -3.73 20.16
N ALA A 46 -7.21 -3.23 20.79
CA ALA A 46 -7.31 -2.28 21.90
C ALA A 46 -7.90 -0.92 21.49
N SER A 47 -7.72 -0.51 20.23
CA SER A 47 -8.36 0.68 19.66
C SER A 47 -9.85 0.44 19.39
N ALA A 48 -10.20 -0.74 18.87
CA ALA A 48 -11.58 -1.15 18.62
C ALA A 48 -12.38 -1.19 19.92
N GLU A 49 -11.83 -1.78 21.00
CA GLU A 49 -12.50 -1.83 22.30
C GLU A 49 -12.71 -0.42 22.91
N ARG A 50 -11.73 0.48 22.73
CA ARG A 50 -11.90 1.90 23.11
C ARG A 50 -12.95 2.61 22.26
N ALA A 51 -13.00 2.34 20.96
CA ALA A 51 -14.01 2.89 20.06
C ALA A 51 -15.41 2.38 20.42
N LYS A 52 -15.58 1.09 20.71
CA LYS A 52 -16.85 0.50 21.18
C LYS A 52 -17.31 1.14 22.47
N THR A 53 -16.39 1.33 23.42
CA THR A 53 -16.69 2.03 24.69
C THR A 53 -17.11 3.48 24.44
N TYR A 54 -16.47 4.18 23.51
CA TYR A 54 -16.84 5.54 23.13
C TYR A 54 -18.21 5.59 22.44
N LEU A 55 -18.48 4.67 21.50
CA LEU A 55 -19.77 4.54 20.81
C LEU A 55 -20.91 4.25 21.79
N SER A 56 -20.71 3.33 22.73
CA SER A 56 -21.73 3.00 23.73
C SER A 56 -21.95 4.15 24.72
N THR A 57 -20.87 4.82 25.15
CA THR A 57 -20.94 5.91 26.14
C THR A 57 -21.52 7.21 25.57
N TYR A 58 -21.12 7.60 24.35
CA TYR A 58 -21.45 8.91 23.80
C TYR A 58 -22.55 8.88 22.73
N LEU A 59 -22.69 7.78 21.99
CA LEU A 59 -23.67 7.64 20.91
C LEU A 59 -24.83 6.72 21.28
N GLY A 60 -24.71 5.94 22.36
CA GLY A 60 -25.74 4.99 22.80
C GLY A 60 -25.96 3.84 21.82
N VAL A 61 -25.00 3.61 20.93
CA VAL A 61 -24.99 2.51 19.96
C VAL A 61 -24.10 1.41 20.52
N ASP A 62 -24.69 0.24 20.76
CA ASP A 62 -23.97 -0.98 21.11
C ASP A 62 -23.76 -1.75 19.81
N VAL A 63 -22.51 -1.86 19.36
CA VAL A 63 -22.19 -2.63 18.16
C VAL A 63 -22.04 -4.08 18.59
N THR A 64 -22.89 -4.96 18.05
CA THR A 64 -22.81 -6.38 18.40
C THR A 64 -21.67 -7.05 17.62
N PRO A 65 -21.06 -8.11 18.17
CA PRO A 65 -19.99 -8.85 17.47
C PRO A 65 -20.42 -9.37 16.08
N ALA A 66 -21.70 -9.73 15.93
CA ALA A 66 -22.25 -10.19 14.66
C ALA A 66 -22.32 -9.08 13.59
N GLU A 67 -22.55 -7.84 14.00
CA GLU A 67 -22.55 -6.67 13.11
C GLU A 67 -21.12 -6.28 12.72
N GLU A 68 -20.17 -6.37 13.65
CA GLU A 68 -18.74 -6.18 13.35
C GLU A 68 -18.24 -7.18 12.31
N GLU A 69 -18.52 -8.46 12.50
CA GLU A 69 -18.15 -9.50 11.52
C GLU A 69 -18.81 -9.29 10.15
N ALA A 70 -20.04 -8.79 10.12
CA ALA A 70 -20.74 -8.50 8.87
C ALA A 70 -20.15 -7.29 8.14
N ILE A 71 -19.67 -6.28 8.89
CA ILE A 71 -18.96 -5.12 8.33
C ILE A 71 -17.58 -5.55 7.86
N GLN A 72 -16.82 -6.32 8.65
CA GLN A 72 -15.50 -6.81 8.28
C GLN A 72 -15.56 -7.62 6.98
N ARG A 73 -16.50 -8.58 6.88
CA ARG A 73 -16.70 -9.37 5.66
C ARG A 73 -17.02 -8.52 4.42
N LYS A 74 -17.69 -7.37 4.59
CA LYS A 74 -17.95 -6.44 3.48
C LYS A 74 -16.69 -5.65 3.11
N MET A 75 -15.89 -5.25 4.09
CA MET A 75 -14.61 -4.57 3.83
C MET A 75 -13.64 -5.49 3.10
N ASP A 76 -13.47 -6.74 3.57
CA ASP A 76 -12.62 -7.74 2.93
C ASP A 76 -13.06 -7.99 1.47
N ALA A 77 -14.36 -8.01 1.20
CA ALA A 77 -14.90 -8.17 -0.15
C ALA A 77 -14.65 -6.96 -1.05
N LEU A 78 -14.64 -5.74 -0.50
CA LEU A 78 -14.31 -4.52 -1.24
C LEU A 78 -12.82 -4.44 -1.54
N GLU A 79 -11.95 -4.77 -0.59
CA GLU A 79 -10.51 -4.84 -0.80
C GLU A 79 -10.14 -5.91 -1.84
N ALA A 80 -10.78 -7.08 -1.78
CA ALA A 80 -10.61 -8.12 -2.79
C ALA A 80 -11.09 -7.67 -4.18
N ALA A 81 -12.17 -6.89 -4.27
CA ALA A 81 -12.65 -6.35 -5.54
C ALA A 81 -11.70 -5.29 -6.13
N ASP A 82 -11.10 -4.44 -5.29
CA ASP A 82 -10.11 -3.44 -5.70
C ASP A 82 -8.82 -4.10 -6.20
N ALA A 83 -8.37 -5.17 -5.54
CA ALA A 83 -7.24 -5.97 -5.98
C ALA A 83 -7.48 -6.65 -7.34
N VAL A 84 -8.71 -7.09 -7.62
CA VAL A 84 -9.08 -7.65 -8.93
C VAL A 84 -9.13 -6.56 -10.02
N ALA A 85 -9.61 -5.35 -9.70
CA ALA A 85 -9.62 -4.23 -10.64
C ALA A 85 -8.21 -3.80 -11.07
N CYS A 86 -7.24 -3.82 -10.15
CA CYS A 86 -5.83 -3.52 -10.48
C CYS A 86 -5.10 -4.63 -11.27
N ALA A 87 -5.61 -5.86 -11.26
CA ALA A 87 -4.98 -6.98 -11.97
C ALA A 87 -5.29 -6.98 -13.49
N ASP A 88 -6.49 -6.53 -13.89
CA ASP A 88 -6.93 -6.52 -15.30
C ASP A 88 -6.13 -5.54 -16.17
N ASP A 89 -5.55 -4.46 -15.62
CA ASP A 89 -4.78 -3.48 -16.38
C ASP A 89 -3.37 -3.96 -16.79
N THR A 90 -2.91 -5.13 -16.33
CA THR A 90 -1.56 -5.63 -16.64
C THR A 90 -1.45 -6.59 -17.83
N GLU A 91 -2.56 -6.99 -18.46
CA GLU A 91 -2.56 -7.98 -19.55
C GLU A 91 -2.71 -7.38 -20.97
N ALA A 92 -2.55 -6.06 -21.15
CA ALA A 92 -2.74 -5.39 -22.46
C ALA A 92 -1.44 -4.87 -23.13
N ALA A 93 -0.25 -5.30 -22.70
CA ALA A 93 1.02 -4.85 -23.28
C ALA A 93 1.86 -5.99 -23.89
N GLU A 94 1.28 -6.80 -24.79
CA GLU A 94 2.04 -7.73 -25.64
C GLU A 94 2.00 -7.27 -27.13
N LYS A 95 3.11 -6.60 -27.53
CA LYS A 95 3.79 -6.44 -28.85
C LYS A 95 3.00 -6.57 -30.18
N PRO A 96 3.34 -5.75 -31.21
CA PRO A 96 4.47 -6.07 -32.11
C PRO A 96 5.36 -4.84 -32.44
N ALA A 97 6.68 -4.91 -32.27
CA ALA A 97 7.63 -5.17 -33.37
C ALA A 97 7.49 -4.21 -34.57
N ASP A 98 7.80 -2.92 -34.36
CA ASP A 98 8.08 -1.99 -35.45
C ASP A 98 9.52 -2.23 -35.94
N ALA A 99 9.65 -2.71 -37.18
CA ALA A 99 10.92 -2.99 -37.84
C ALA A 99 11.44 -1.70 -38.50
N PRO A 100 12.71 -1.30 -38.35
CA PRO A 100 13.23 -0.15 -39.08
C PRO A 100 13.45 -0.52 -40.56
N SER A 101 12.66 0.11 -41.42
CA SER A 101 12.88 0.20 -42.85
C SER A 101 14.10 1.08 -43.14
N THR A 102 15.20 0.48 -43.57
CA THR A 102 16.26 1.16 -44.34
C THR A 102 16.58 0.32 -45.58
N PRO A 103 16.37 0.83 -46.80
CA PRO A 103 16.82 0.14 -48.01
C PRO A 103 18.36 0.22 -48.11
N PRO A 104 19.05 -0.84 -48.58
CA PRO A 104 20.47 -0.75 -48.90
C PRO A 104 20.64 0.08 -50.18
N ASP A 105 21.27 1.25 -50.03
CA ASP A 105 21.75 2.05 -51.15
C ASP A 105 22.77 1.23 -51.97
N ALA A 106 22.62 1.33 -53.28
CA ALA A 106 23.37 0.60 -54.27
C ALA A 106 24.68 1.33 -54.57
N ALA A 107 25.81 0.68 -54.31
CA ALA A 107 27.09 1.07 -54.89
C ALA A 107 27.89 -0.17 -55.24
N ALA A 108 27.53 -0.77 -56.38
CA ALA A 108 28.38 -1.69 -57.12
C ALA A 108 28.29 -1.33 -58.61
N ALA A 109 29.47 -1.16 -59.21
CA ALA A 109 29.80 -0.93 -60.62
C ALA A 109 29.72 0.53 -61.12
#